data_AF-A0A096NMM9-F1
#
_entry.id   AF-A0A096NMM9-F1
#
_cell.length_a   1.000
_cell.length_b   1.000
_cell.length_c   1.000
_cell.angle_alpha   90.00
_cell.angle_beta   90.00
_cell.angle_gamma   90.00
#
_symmetry.space_group_name_H-M   'P 1'
#
loop_
_entity.id
_entity.type
_entity.pdbx_description
1 polymer ?
#
loop_
_entity_poly.entity_id
_entity_poly.type
_entity_poly.pdbx_seq_one_letter_code
_entity_poly.pdbx_strand_id
1 'polypeptide(L)'
;MVCRNQNCKAEFCWVCLGPWEPHGSAWYNCNRYNEDDAKAARDAQERSRAALQRYLFYCNRYMNHMQSLRFEHKLYAQVKQKMEEMQQHNMSWIEVQFLKKAVDVLCQCRATLMYTYVFAFYLKKNNQSIIFENNQADLENATEVLSGYLERDISQDSLQDIKQKVQDKYRYCESRRRVLLQHVHEGYEKDLWEYIED
;
A
#
# COMPACT_ATOMS: atom_id res chain seq x y z
N MET A 1 0.48 -12.43 -3.55
CA MET A 1 1.24 -12.46 -4.83
C MET A 1 1.53 -13.91 -5.17
N VAL A 2 1.44 -14.30 -6.46
CA VAL A 2 1.72 -15.68 -6.89
C VAL A 2 3.02 -15.72 -7.67
N CYS A 3 3.92 -16.65 -7.33
CA CYS A 3 5.15 -16.85 -8.08
C CYS A 3 4.85 -17.28 -9.52
N ARG A 4 5.38 -16.54 -10.50
CA ARG A 4 5.15 -16.83 -11.94
C ARG A 4 5.99 -17.99 -12.48
N ASN A 5 6.93 -18.53 -11.70
CA ASN A 5 7.67 -19.73 -12.09
C ASN A 5 6.71 -20.93 -12.15
N GLN A 6 6.65 -21.58 -13.31
CA GLN A 6 5.74 -22.70 -13.58
C GLN A 6 5.89 -23.87 -12.61
N ASN A 7 7.08 -24.04 -12.02
CA ASN A 7 7.38 -25.10 -11.05
C ASN A 7 7.20 -24.67 -9.59
N CYS A 8 6.85 -23.41 -9.31
CA CYS A 8 6.70 -22.89 -7.95
C CYS A 8 5.23 -22.63 -7.61
N LYS A 9 4.60 -21.68 -8.30
CA LYS A 9 3.20 -21.25 -8.08
C LYS A 9 2.84 -20.92 -6.62
N ALA A 10 3.83 -20.71 -5.75
CA ALA A 10 3.59 -20.40 -4.35
C ALA A 10 2.93 -19.03 -4.20
N GLU A 11 1.97 -18.93 -3.28
CA GLU A 11 1.34 -17.69 -2.90
C GLU A 11 2.03 -17.11 -1.65
N PHE A 12 2.54 -15.90 -1.77
CA PHE A 12 3.23 -15.21 -0.69
C PHE A 12 2.85 -13.73 -0.64
N CYS A 13 3.02 -13.13 0.53
CA CYS A 13 2.92 -11.68 0.68
C CYS A 13 4.20 -11.02 0.17
N TRP A 14 4.09 -10.13 -0.80
CA TRP A 14 5.26 -9.47 -1.36
C TRP A 14 5.91 -8.47 -0.38
N VAL A 15 5.18 -8.05 0.67
CA VAL A 15 5.67 -7.13 1.71
C VAL A 15 6.56 -7.86 2.72
N CYS A 16 6.07 -8.96 3.30
CA CYS A 16 6.79 -9.70 4.36
C CYS A 16 7.46 -10.99 3.88
N LEU A 17 7.26 -11.39 2.62
CA LEU A 17 7.68 -12.67 2.03
C LEU A 17 7.15 -13.92 2.76
N GLY A 18 6.17 -13.74 3.66
CA GLY A 18 5.48 -14.83 4.36
C GLY A 18 4.37 -15.47 3.52
N PRO A 19 3.77 -16.57 4.02
CA PRO A 19 2.67 -17.26 3.35
C PRO A 19 1.47 -16.33 3.16
N TRP A 20 0.81 -16.42 2.00
CA TRP A 20 -0.36 -15.58 1.71
C TRP A 20 -1.62 -15.99 2.49
N GLU A 21 -1.81 -17.30 2.74
CA GLU A 21 -2.98 -17.88 3.41
C GLU A 21 -3.50 -17.10 4.64
N PRO A 22 -2.65 -16.71 5.63
CA PRO A 22 -3.15 -16.00 6.80
C PRO A 22 -3.54 -14.53 6.51
N HIS A 23 -3.05 -13.90 5.43
CA HIS A 23 -3.28 -12.47 5.14
C HIS A 23 -4.75 -12.12 4.81
N GLY A 24 -5.59 -13.12 4.54
CA GLY A 24 -7.05 -12.94 4.39
C GLY A 24 -7.84 -13.03 5.70
N SER A 25 -7.18 -13.32 6.82
CA SER A 25 -7.82 -13.54 8.11
C SER A 25 -7.76 -12.30 9.00
N ALA A 26 -8.82 -12.04 9.77
CA ALA A 26 -8.91 -10.87 10.66
C ALA A 26 -7.84 -10.84 11.76
N TRP A 27 -7.21 -11.98 12.08
CA TRP A 27 -6.23 -12.12 13.15
C TRP A 27 -4.78 -11.92 12.71
N TYR A 28 -4.48 -11.96 11.41
CA TYR A 28 -3.11 -11.82 10.91
C TYR A 28 -2.88 -10.41 10.35
N ASN A 29 -1.89 -9.71 10.89
CA ASN A 29 -1.53 -8.37 10.41
C ASN A 29 -0.04 -8.31 10.06
N CYS A 30 0.24 -8.26 8.76
CA CYS A 30 1.59 -8.14 8.24
C CYS A 30 2.15 -6.71 8.37
N ASN A 31 1.30 -5.69 8.47
CA ASN A 31 1.71 -4.28 8.41
C ASN A 31 1.88 -3.62 9.77
N ARG A 32 1.44 -4.31 10.81
CA ARG A 32 1.57 -3.91 12.21
C ARG A 32 2.78 -4.56 12.86
N TYR A 33 3.59 -3.77 13.55
CA TYR A 33 4.67 -4.31 14.37
C TYR A 33 4.08 -4.90 15.66
N ASN A 34 4.30 -6.19 15.91
CA ASN A 34 3.88 -6.84 17.15
C ASN A 34 5.02 -6.85 18.17
N GLU A 35 4.88 -6.01 19.21
CA GLU A 35 5.84 -5.95 20.31
C GLU A 35 5.83 -7.20 21.19
N ASP A 36 4.72 -7.94 21.26
CA ASP A 36 4.59 -9.11 22.12
C ASP A 36 5.31 -10.33 21.51
N ASP A 37 5.30 -10.47 20.18
CA ASP A 37 6.12 -11.46 19.46
C ASP A 37 7.62 -11.15 19.63
N ALA A 38 7.98 -9.86 19.76
CA ALA A 38 9.33 -9.43 20.03
C ALA A 38 9.73 -9.66 21.51
N LYS A 39 8.80 -9.47 22.46
CA LYS A 39 9.00 -9.66 23.91
C LYS A 39 8.99 -11.11 24.36
N ALA A 40 8.18 -11.98 23.76
CA ALA A 40 8.15 -13.41 24.07
C ALA A 40 9.46 -14.13 23.73
N ALA A 41 10.40 -13.42 23.11
CA ALA A 41 11.59 -13.95 22.50
C ALA A 41 12.94 -13.65 23.22
N ARG A 42 13.04 -13.23 24.52
CA ARG A 42 14.20 -13.47 25.48
C ARG A 42 14.36 -12.44 26.65
N ASP A 43 15.58 -12.40 27.28
CA ASP A 43 16.11 -11.63 28.43
C ASP A 43 17.06 -10.43 28.10
N ALA A 44 17.09 -9.41 28.99
CA ALA A 44 17.95 -8.22 29.23
C ALA A 44 19.04 -7.71 28.24
N GLN A 45 19.71 -8.53 27.40
CA GLN A 45 20.67 -8.09 26.36
C GLN A 45 19.97 -7.49 25.11
N GLU A 46 18.81 -6.87 25.32
CA GLU A 46 17.64 -7.08 24.48
C GLU A 46 17.03 -5.81 23.91
N ARG A 47 17.17 -4.69 24.61
CA ARG A 47 16.63 -3.39 24.17
C ARG A 47 17.20 -2.95 22.83
N SER A 48 18.51 -3.14 22.61
CA SER A 48 19.16 -2.81 21.34
C SER A 48 18.66 -3.68 20.18
N ARG A 49 18.38 -4.97 20.43
CA ARG A 49 17.82 -5.89 19.42
C ARG A 49 16.38 -5.56 19.09
N ALA A 50 15.55 -5.26 20.08
CA ALA A 50 14.16 -4.86 19.89
C ALA A 50 14.04 -3.55 19.09
N ALA A 51 14.85 -2.55 19.44
CA ALA A 51 14.91 -1.28 18.72
C ALA A 51 15.35 -1.47 17.25
N LEU A 52 16.37 -2.30 17.01
CA LEU A 52 16.81 -2.64 15.65
C LEU A 52 15.73 -3.38 14.86
N GLN A 53 15.04 -4.35 15.47
CA GLN A 53 13.98 -5.10 14.80
C GLN A 53 12.80 -4.19 14.43
N ARG A 54 12.41 -3.28 15.33
CA ARG A 54 11.40 -2.25 15.04
C ARG A 54 11.86 -1.38 13.87
N TYR A 55 13.08 -0.86 13.92
CA TYR A 55 13.64 -0.03 12.83
C TYR A 55 13.61 -0.77 11.49
N LEU A 56 14.11 -2.01 11.43
CA LEU A 56 14.12 -2.82 10.21
C LEU A 56 12.70 -3.08 9.70
N PHE A 57 11.72 -3.31 10.58
CA PHE A 57 10.33 -3.51 10.19
C PHE A 57 9.76 -2.33 9.41
N TYR A 58 9.87 -1.12 9.97
CA TYR A 58 9.32 0.09 9.35
C TYR A 58 10.17 0.54 8.15
N CYS A 59 11.50 0.45 8.24
CA CYS A 59 12.42 0.80 7.16
C CYS A 59 12.23 -0.10 5.93
N ASN A 60 12.07 -1.42 6.10
CA ASN A 60 11.80 -2.33 4.99
C ASN A 60 10.50 -1.96 4.26
N ARG A 61 9.44 -1.60 4.98
CA ARG A 61 8.15 -1.22 4.37
C ARG A 61 8.23 0.12 3.64
N TYR A 62 8.95 1.09 4.19
CA TYR A 62 9.29 2.33 3.50
C TYR A 62 10.03 2.03 2.18
N MET A 63 11.08 1.20 2.24
CA MET A 63 11.89 0.85 1.07
C MET A 63 11.09 0.09 0.02
N ASN A 64 10.20 -0.81 0.43
CA ASN A 64 9.30 -1.54 -0.46
C ASN A 64 8.40 -0.58 -1.23
N HIS A 65 7.74 0.37 -0.56
CA HIS A 65 6.90 1.37 -1.24
C HIS A 65 7.71 2.32 -2.12
N MET A 66 8.91 2.70 -1.70
CA MET A 66 9.83 3.48 -2.53
C MET A 66 10.22 2.74 -3.81
N GLN A 67 10.48 1.43 -3.72
CA GLN A 67 10.79 0.60 -4.87
C GLN A 67 9.57 0.44 -5.79
N SER A 68 8.39 0.14 -5.23
CA SER A 68 7.14 0.06 -5.98
C SER A 68 6.86 1.37 -6.71
N LEU A 69 6.99 2.53 -6.05
CA LEU A 69 6.83 3.85 -6.69
C LEU A 69 7.74 4.04 -7.91
N ARG A 70 8.98 3.53 -7.89
CA ARG A 70 9.87 3.56 -9.06
C ARG A 70 9.35 2.71 -10.21
N PHE A 71 8.67 1.60 -9.93
CA PHE A 71 8.01 0.79 -10.95
C PHE A 71 6.75 1.48 -11.48
N GLU A 72 5.95 2.11 -10.62
CA GLU A 72 4.77 2.89 -11.05
C GLU A 72 5.15 4.05 -11.97
N HIS A 73 6.30 4.70 -11.75
CA HIS A 73 6.81 5.70 -12.68
C HIS A 73 7.10 5.15 -14.08
N LYS A 74 7.46 3.87 -14.21
CA LYS A 74 7.64 3.21 -15.51
C LYS A 74 6.30 2.85 -16.15
N LEU A 75 5.24 2.66 -15.35
CA LEU A 75 3.89 2.34 -15.82
C LEU A 75 3.28 3.48 -16.66
N TYR A 76 3.70 4.74 -16.45
CA TYR A 76 3.25 5.87 -17.27
C TYR A 76 3.45 5.65 -18.78
N ALA A 77 4.57 5.04 -19.18
CA ALA A 77 4.85 4.79 -20.59
C ALA A 77 3.85 3.78 -21.18
N GLN A 78 3.55 2.70 -20.45
CA GLN A 78 2.59 1.68 -20.86
C GLN A 78 1.16 2.23 -20.89
N VAL A 79 0.79 3.04 -19.90
CA VAL A 79 -0.52 3.70 -19.86
C VAL A 79 -0.68 4.69 -21.01
N LYS A 80 0.36 5.43 -21.37
CA LYS A 80 0.32 6.33 -22.54
C LYS A 80 0.02 5.56 -23.82
N GLN A 81 0.69 4.43 -24.05
CA GLN A 81 0.42 3.57 -25.19
C GLN A 81 -1.03 3.03 -25.18
N LYS A 82 -1.51 2.51 -24.04
CA LYS A 82 -2.90 2.05 -23.89
C LYS A 82 -3.92 3.16 -24.16
N MET A 83 -3.62 4.40 -23.74
CA MET A 83 -4.48 5.55 -24.05
C MET A 83 -4.54 5.81 -25.56
N GLU A 84 -3.40 5.78 -26.26
CA GLU A 84 -3.34 5.94 -27.73
C GLU A 84 -4.11 4.84 -28.46
N GLU A 85 -3.99 3.58 -28.04
CA GLU A 85 -4.75 2.44 -28.56
C GLU A 85 -6.26 2.64 -28.36
N MET A 86 -6.69 3.01 -27.15
CA MET A 86 -8.11 3.29 -26.86
C MET A 86 -8.67 4.43 -27.72
N GLN A 87 -7.86 5.45 -28.03
CA GLN A 87 -8.28 6.54 -28.91
C GLN A 87 -8.48 6.09 -30.37
N GLN A 88 -7.71 5.11 -30.85
CA GLN A 88 -7.92 4.50 -32.16
C GLN A 88 -9.25 3.71 -32.21
N HIS A 89 -9.76 3.27 -31.06
CA HIS A 89 -11.05 2.57 -30.92
C HIS A 89 -12.22 3.51 -30.54
N ASN A 90 -12.24 4.73 -31.07
CA ASN A 90 -13.31 5.74 -30.92
C ASN A 90 -13.48 6.35 -29.51
N MET A 91 -12.52 6.24 -28.60
CA MET A 91 -12.54 7.03 -27.36
C MET A 91 -11.92 8.41 -27.59
N SER A 92 -12.54 9.46 -27.06
CA SER A 92 -11.95 10.80 -27.09
C SER A 92 -10.74 10.91 -26.17
N TRP A 93 -9.89 11.92 -26.42
CA TRP A 93 -8.74 12.23 -25.56
C TRP A 93 -9.13 12.44 -24.08
N ILE A 94 -10.31 13.00 -23.83
CA ILE A 94 -10.84 13.23 -22.47
C ILE A 94 -11.22 11.89 -21.82
N GLU A 95 -11.83 10.99 -22.58
CA GLU A 95 -12.35 9.73 -22.04
C GLU A 95 -11.26 8.75 -21.61
N VAL A 96 -10.03 8.88 -22.13
CA VAL A 96 -8.89 8.02 -21.76
C VAL A 96 -8.08 8.56 -20.58
N GLN A 97 -8.31 9.81 -20.13
CA GLN A 97 -7.54 10.43 -19.04
C GLN A 97 -7.66 9.69 -17.70
N PHE A 98 -8.68 8.85 -17.52
CA PHE A 98 -8.85 8.06 -16.30
C PHE A 98 -7.67 7.12 -16.03
N LEU A 99 -6.98 6.61 -17.07
CA LEU A 99 -5.82 5.76 -16.90
C LEU A 99 -4.64 6.53 -16.31
N LYS A 100 -4.34 7.71 -16.86
CA LYS A 100 -3.31 8.60 -16.31
C LYS A 100 -3.64 8.97 -14.86
N LYS A 101 -4.89 9.37 -14.58
CA LYS A 101 -5.34 9.70 -13.22
C LYS A 101 -5.17 8.51 -12.26
N ALA A 102 -5.41 7.29 -12.72
CA ALA A 102 -5.22 6.09 -11.91
C ALA A 102 -3.75 5.90 -11.52
N VAL A 103 -2.81 6.08 -12.45
CA VAL A 103 -1.36 6.02 -12.16
C VAL A 103 -0.93 7.16 -11.24
N ASP A 104 -1.45 8.37 -11.44
CA ASP A 104 -1.17 9.52 -10.57
C ASP A 104 -1.59 9.23 -9.11
N VAL A 105 -2.81 8.72 -8.92
CA VAL A 105 -3.33 8.33 -7.61
C VAL A 105 -2.49 7.19 -7.00
N LEU A 106 -2.12 6.19 -7.80
CA LEU A 106 -1.29 5.08 -7.36
C LEU A 106 0.07 5.58 -6.83
N CYS A 107 0.74 6.47 -7.57
CA CYS A 107 1.99 7.09 -7.14
C CYS A 107 1.82 7.88 -5.83
N GLN A 108 0.75 8.66 -5.71
CA GLN A 108 0.43 9.41 -4.48
C GLN A 108 0.19 8.48 -3.29
N CYS A 109 -0.52 7.37 -3.48
CA CYS A 109 -0.75 6.39 -2.41
C CYS A 109 0.56 5.74 -1.96
N ARG A 110 1.44 5.32 -2.88
CA ARG A 110 2.77 4.77 -2.55
C ARG A 110 3.60 5.78 -1.75
N ALA A 111 3.66 7.02 -2.22
CA ALA A 111 4.37 8.09 -1.53
C ALA A 111 3.78 8.35 -0.12
N THR A 112 2.46 8.40 0.03
CA THR A 112 1.82 8.51 1.34
C THR A 112 2.18 7.31 2.22
N LEU A 113 2.08 6.08 1.71
CA LEU A 113 2.41 4.86 2.46
C LEU A 113 3.86 4.80 2.94
N MET A 114 4.83 5.31 2.15
CA MET A 114 6.21 5.46 2.61
C MET A 114 6.26 6.23 3.93
N TYR A 115 5.67 7.43 3.96
CA TYR A 115 5.76 8.30 5.13
C TYR A 115 4.86 7.86 6.28
N THR A 116 3.79 7.10 6.03
CA THR A 116 2.99 6.53 7.12
C THR A 116 3.78 5.51 7.93
N TYR A 117 4.70 4.75 7.33
CA TYR A 117 5.58 3.85 8.08
C TYR A 117 6.63 4.60 8.91
N VAL A 118 7.12 5.74 8.42
CA VAL A 118 8.00 6.62 9.20
C VAL A 118 7.23 7.18 10.41
N PHE A 119 6.01 7.66 10.19
CA PHE A 119 5.16 8.16 11.27
C PHE A 119 4.86 7.07 12.31
N ALA A 120 4.42 5.89 11.85
CA ALA A 120 4.09 4.74 12.70
C ALA A 120 5.27 4.27 13.58
N PHE A 121 6.50 4.39 13.08
CA PHE A 121 7.70 4.02 13.84
C PHE A 121 7.78 4.77 15.17
N TYR A 122 7.39 6.05 15.22
CA TYR A 122 7.47 6.88 16.42
C TYR A 122 6.22 6.80 17.31
N LEU A 123 5.10 6.24 16.82
CA LEU A 123 3.87 6.19 17.60
C LEU A 123 3.96 5.19 18.75
N LYS A 124 3.51 5.64 19.93
CA LYS A 124 3.19 4.79 21.06
C LYS A 124 1.80 4.17 20.85
N LYS A 125 1.65 2.90 21.25
CA LYS A 125 0.43 2.13 21.01
C LYS A 125 -0.72 2.66 21.88
N ASN A 126 -1.76 3.17 21.23
CA ASN A 126 -3.02 3.58 21.86
C ASN A 126 -4.19 3.40 20.87
N ASN A 127 -5.40 3.84 21.23
CA ASN A 127 -6.57 3.71 20.35
C ASN A 127 -6.39 4.44 19.02
N GLN A 128 -5.72 5.60 19.02
CA GLN A 128 -5.50 6.40 17.83
C GLN A 128 -4.47 5.77 16.92
N SER A 129 -3.39 5.22 17.47
CA SER A 129 -2.40 4.47 16.71
C SER A 129 -3.04 3.21 16.07
N ILE A 130 -3.94 2.52 16.78
CA ILE A 130 -4.69 1.37 16.23
C ILE A 130 -5.55 1.78 15.03
N ILE A 131 -6.33 2.86 15.17
CA ILE A 131 -7.19 3.36 14.08
C ILE A 131 -6.34 3.77 12.88
N PHE A 132 -5.20 4.43 13.13
CA PHE A 132 -4.24 4.80 12.10
C PHE A 132 -3.69 3.59 11.36
N GLU A 133 -3.22 2.56 12.08
CA GLU A 133 -2.67 1.33 11.51
C GLU A 133 -3.73 0.58 10.67
N ASN A 134 -4.99 0.59 11.10
CA ASN A 134 -6.10 0.02 10.33
C ASN A 134 -6.37 0.80 9.02
N ASN A 135 -6.39 2.13 9.09
CA ASN A 135 -6.52 2.98 7.91
C ASN A 135 -5.33 2.79 6.95
N GLN A 136 -4.11 2.64 7.48
CA GLN A 136 -2.90 2.37 6.71
C GLN A 136 -2.99 1.04 5.97
N ALA A 137 -3.41 -0.02 6.66
CA ALA A 137 -3.55 -1.36 6.07
C ALA A 137 -4.59 -1.39 4.94
N ASP A 138 -5.72 -0.70 5.11
CA ASP A 138 -6.76 -0.60 4.08
C ASP A 138 -6.30 0.20 2.86
N LEU A 139 -5.62 1.34 3.08
CA LEU A 139 -4.99 2.10 1.99
C LEU A 139 -3.97 1.24 1.23
N GLU A 140 -3.13 0.48 1.93
CA GLU A 140 -2.16 -0.41 1.29
C GLU A 140 -2.83 -1.50 0.46
N ASN A 141 -3.85 -2.17 1.00
CA ASN A 141 -4.62 -3.16 0.26
C ASN A 141 -5.25 -2.56 -1.02
N ALA A 142 -5.92 -1.41 -0.89
CA ALA A 142 -6.49 -0.69 -2.02
C ALA A 142 -5.43 -0.36 -3.09
N THR A 143 -4.25 0.07 -2.65
CA THR A 143 -3.12 0.42 -3.51
C THR A 143 -2.62 -0.79 -4.29
N GLU A 144 -2.47 -1.96 -3.64
CA GLU A 144 -2.08 -3.19 -4.34
C GLU A 144 -3.15 -3.68 -5.32
N VAL A 145 -4.42 -3.57 -4.96
CA VAL A 145 -5.54 -3.94 -5.85
C VAL A 145 -5.56 -3.06 -7.10
N LEU A 146 -5.27 -1.77 -6.97
CA LEU A 146 -5.16 -0.86 -8.11
C LEU A 146 -3.93 -1.18 -8.97
N SER A 147 -2.75 -1.33 -8.34
CA SER A 147 -1.49 -1.66 -9.02
C SER A 147 -1.63 -2.96 -9.83
N GLY A 148 -2.08 -4.05 -9.19
CA GLY A 148 -2.29 -5.33 -9.86
C GLY A 148 -3.34 -5.28 -10.98
N TYR A 149 -4.35 -4.41 -10.86
CA TYR A 149 -5.32 -4.22 -11.95
C TYR A 149 -4.72 -3.49 -13.15
N LEU A 150 -3.85 -2.49 -12.94
CA LEU A 150 -3.21 -1.74 -14.03
C LEU A 150 -2.13 -2.56 -14.76
N GLU A 151 -1.45 -3.45 -14.05
CA GLU A 151 -0.42 -4.35 -14.58
C GLU A 151 -0.98 -5.54 -15.37
N ARG A 152 -2.26 -5.87 -15.22
CA ARG A 152 -2.86 -7.03 -15.90
C ARG A 152 -3.06 -6.77 -17.40
N ASP A 153 -3.07 -7.87 -18.15
CA ASP A 153 -3.53 -7.85 -19.53
C ASP A 153 -5.05 -7.63 -19.56
N ILE A 154 -5.49 -6.57 -20.22
CA ILE A 154 -6.89 -6.13 -20.33
C ILE A 154 -7.46 -6.40 -21.73
N SER A 155 -6.74 -7.13 -22.59
CA SER A 155 -7.12 -7.40 -23.98
C SER A 155 -8.47 -8.09 -24.16
N GLN A 156 -8.98 -8.78 -23.13
CA GLN A 156 -10.25 -9.49 -23.17
C GLN A 156 -11.43 -8.72 -22.54
N ASP A 157 -11.19 -7.61 -21.86
CA ASP A 157 -12.24 -6.83 -21.21
C ASP A 157 -12.83 -5.79 -22.16
N SER A 158 -14.13 -5.49 -22.01
CA SER A 158 -14.73 -4.35 -22.73
C SER A 158 -14.15 -3.02 -22.21
N LEU A 159 -13.98 -2.03 -23.09
CA LEU A 159 -13.46 -0.71 -22.73
C LEU A 159 -14.28 -0.02 -21.63
N GLN A 160 -15.60 -0.21 -21.65
CA GLN A 160 -16.51 0.35 -20.64
C GLN A 160 -16.28 -0.29 -19.27
N ASP A 161 -16.08 -1.61 -19.22
CA ASP A 161 -15.78 -2.34 -17.99
C ASP A 161 -14.41 -1.94 -17.40
N ILE A 162 -13.39 -1.81 -18.26
CA ILE A 162 -12.06 -1.31 -17.86
C ILE A 162 -12.20 0.09 -17.23
N LYS A 163 -12.90 1.00 -17.91
CA LYS A 163 -13.10 2.37 -17.43
C LYS A 163 -13.75 2.39 -16.06
N GLN A 164 -14.86 1.67 -15.89
CA GLN A 164 -15.59 1.60 -14.62
C GLN A 164 -14.70 1.04 -13.50
N LYS A 165 -14.09 -0.13 -13.71
CA LYS A 165 -13.26 -0.81 -12.70
C LYS A 165 -12.04 0.00 -12.28
N VAL A 166 -11.35 0.65 -13.22
CA VAL A 166 -10.20 1.51 -12.90
C VAL A 166 -10.67 2.72 -12.12
N GLN A 167 -11.79 3.35 -12.53
CA GLN A 167 -12.35 4.50 -11.83
C GLN A 167 -12.73 4.19 -10.39
N ASP A 168 -13.41 3.07 -10.16
CA ASP A 168 -13.81 2.66 -8.82
C ASP A 168 -12.61 2.41 -7.92
N LYS A 169 -11.58 1.72 -8.45
CA LYS A 169 -10.35 1.41 -7.69
C LYS A 169 -9.56 2.65 -7.32
N TYR A 170 -9.29 3.56 -8.28
CA TYR A 170 -8.51 4.77 -7.93
C TYR A 170 -9.33 5.70 -7.03
N ARG A 171 -10.65 5.81 -7.20
CA ARG A 171 -11.50 6.64 -6.31
C ARG A 171 -11.50 6.09 -4.89
N TYR A 172 -11.54 4.77 -4.73
CA TYR A 172 -11.42 4.15 -3.42
C TYR A 172 -10.06 4.46 -2.80
N CYS A 173 -8.96 4.27 -3.53
CA CYS A 173 -7.61 4.63 -3.07
C CYS A 173 -7.51 6.11 -2.62
N GLU A 174 -8.00 7.03 -3.46
CA GLU A 174 -8.00 8.47 -3.18
C GLU A 174 -8.81 8.79 -1.90
N SER A 175 -9.98 8.16 -1.75
CA SER A 175 -10.81 8.29 -0.56
C SER A 175 -10.11 7.80 0.70
N ARG A 176 -9.52 6.59 0.68
CA ARG A 176 -8.80 6.02 1.83
C ARG A 176 -7.55 6.84 2.19
N ARG A 177 -6.83 7.33 1.18
CA ARG A 177 -5.68 8.23 1.36
C ARG A 177 -6.10 9.51 2.08
N ARG A 178 -7.22 10.12 1.67
CA ARG A 178 -7.75 11.32 2.32
C ARG A 178 -8.18 11.05 3.77
N VAL A 179 -8.90 9.96 4.02
CA VAL A 179 -9.34 9.58 5.38
C VAL A 179 -8.13 9.40 6.31
N LEU A 180 -7.09 8.70 5.84
CA LEU A 180 -5.86 8.52 6.61
C LEU A 180 -5.18 9.85 6.92
N LEU A 181 -4.99 10.70 5.91
CA LEU A 181 -4.33 12.00 6.09
C LEU A 181 -5.13 12.94 7.00
N GLN A 182 -6.46 12.91 6.90
CA GLN A 182 -7.34 13.68 7.76
C GLN A 182 -7.25 13.21 9.21
N HIS A 183 -7.18 11.90 9.46
CA HIS A 183 -7.00 11.36 10.81
C HIS A 183 -5.65 11.79 11.41
N VAL A 184 -4.57 11.75 10.63
CA VAL A 184 -3.26 12.27 11.03
C VAL A 184 -3.34 13.76 11.40
N HIS A 185 -3.98 14.57 10.55
CA HIS A 185 -4.14 16.00 10.77
C HIS A 185 -4.97 16.32 12.02
N GLU A 186 -6.13 15.67 12.18
CA GLU A 186 -6.98 15.81 13.36
C GLU A 186 -6.23 15.44 14.65
N GLY A 187 -5.40 14.39 14.59
CA GLY A 187 -4.61 14.00 15.74
C GLY A 187 -3.54 15.02 16.13
N TYR A 188 -3.02 15.81 15.19
CA TYR A 188 -2.17 16.97 15.53
C TYR A 188 -2.98 18.13 16.10
N GLU A 189 -4.15 18.45 15.53
CA GLU A 189 -5.00 19.56 16.01
C GLU A 189 -5.52 19.34 17.43
N LYS A 190 -5.78 18.07 17.79
CA LYS A 190 -6.37 17.68 19.07
C LYS A 190 -5.36 17.07 20.05
N ASP A 191 -4.07 17.09 19.72
CA ASP A 191 -2.99 16.52 20.55
C ASP A 191 -3.23 15.06 20.95
N LEU A 192 -3.61 14.23 19.97
CA LEU A 192 -4.00 12.83 20.16
C LEU A 192 -2.84 11.84 20.00
N TRP A 193 -1.70 12.30 19.48
CA TRP A 193 -0.56 11.44 19.18
C TRP A 193 0.38 11.35 20.38
N GLU A 194 0.56 10.13 20.88
CA GLU A 194 1.60 9.81 21.83
C GLU A 194 2.79 9.20 21.09
N TYR A 195 4.01 9.58 21.47
CA TYR A 195 5.24 9.11 20.86
C TYR A 195 6.03 8.24 21.83
N ILE A 196 6.85 7.35 21.28
CA ILE A 196 7.84 6.60 22.06
C ILE A 196 8.93 7.58 22.49
N GLU A 197 9.17 7.72 23.79
CA GLU A 197 10.30 8.47 24.36
C GLU A 197 11.55 7.58 24.34
N ASP A 198 12.71 8.16 23.99
CA ASP A 198 14.02 7.51 24.05
C ASP A 198 14.51 7.29 25.49
#